data_AF-A0A944YBK4-F1
#
_entry.id   AF-A0A944YBK4-F1
#
_cell.length_a   1.000
_cell.length_b   1.000
_cell.length_c   1.000
_cell.angle_alpha   90.00
_cell.angle_beta   90.00
_cell.angle_gamma   90.00
#
_symmetry.space_group_name_H-M   'P 1'
#
loop_
_entity.id
_entity.type
_entity.pdbx_description
1 polymer ?
#
loop_
_entity_poly.entity_id
_entity_poly.type
_entity_poly.pdbx_seq_one_letter_code
_entity_poly.pdbx_strand_id
1 'polypeptide(L)'
;MAKPVLHRIQIVLAIALGIPFIMIGLEHFIRPAPFDAIVPAYLGFPRFWTLASGVVEVLLGIGIMLPPWRRWAALFLAVFLVCVYPANLNMWLNDIPFNGQVLSHKAHVLRLFIQLLLICLALWLADWRKGAASKATVISNED
;
A
#
# COMPACT_ATOMS: atom_id res chain seq x y z
N MET A 1 -10.48 -28.99 2.71
CA MET A 1 -9.53 -28.90 1.59
C MET A 1 -9.25 -27.47 1.07
N ALA A 2 -10.12 -26.47 1.26
CA ALA A 2 -9.95 -25.12 0.65
C ALA A 2 -8.92 -24.17 1.32
N LYS A 3 -8.66 -24.33 2.63
CA LYS A 3 -7.72 -23.49 3.41
C LYS A 3 -6.28 -23.42 2.84
N PRO A 4 -5.64 -24.51 2.38
CA PRO A 4 -4.29 -24.45 1.80
C PRO A 4 -4.22 -23.70 0.46
N VAL A 5 -5.28 -23.75 -0.36
CA VAL A 5 -5.32 -23.03 -1.64
C VAL A 5 -5.47 -21.52 -1.39
N LEU A 6 -6.38 -21.14 -0.50
CA LEU A 6 -6.57 -19.74 -0.09
C LEU A 6 -5.26 -19.13 0.47
N HIS A 7 -4.53 -19.91 1.26
CA HIS A 7 -3.24 -19.49 1.81
C HIS A 7 -2.21 -19.19 0.71
N ARG A 8 -2.08 -20.07 -0.29
CA ARG A 8 -1.16 -19.86 -1.43
C ARG A 8 -1.55 -18.63 -2.23
N ILE A 9 -2.85 -18.43 -2.47
CA ILE A 9 -3.38 -17.24 -3.15
C ILE A 9 -2.98 -15.97 -2.39
N GLN A 10 -3.16 -15.94 -1.06
CA GLN A 10 -2.78 -14.78 -0.26
C GLN A 10 -1.26 -14.53 -0.29
N ILE A 11 -0.41 -15.57 -0.33
CA ILE A 11 1.05 -15.38 -0.49
C ILE A 11 1.33 -14.69 -1.83
N VAL A 12 0.78 -15.24 -2.92
CA VAL A 12 1.01 -14.71 -4.27
C VAL A 12 0.51 -13.26 -4.37
N LEU A 13 -0.69 -12.97 -3.86
CA LEU A 13 -1.24 -11.62 -3.87
C LEU A 13 -0.45 -10.66 -2.98
N ALA A 14 0.05 -11.10 -1.83
CA ALA A 14 0.91 -10.28 -0.98
C ALA A 14 2.23 -9.93 -1.66
N ILE A 15 2.82 -10.87 -2.42
CA ILE A 15 4.03 -10.63 -3.23
C ILE A 15 3.71 -9.68 -4.38
N ALA A 16 2.65 -9.95 -5.14
CA ALA A 16 2.22 -9.11 -6.25
C ALA A 16 1.88 -7.68 -5.80
N LEU A 17 1.34 -7.51 -4.60
CA LEU A 17 1.05 -6.21 -4.00
C LEU A 17 2.33 -5.52 -3.51
N GLY A 18 3.22 -6.24 -2.82
CA GLY A 18 4.42 -5.66 -2.20
C GLY A 18 5.44 -5.13 -3.20
N ILE A 19 5.64 -5.82 -4.34
CA ILE A 19 6.64 -5.43 -5.34
C ILE A 19 6.43 -3.99 -5.87
N PRO A 20 5.24 -3.59 -6.35
CA PRO A 20 4.98 -2.22 -6.77
C PRO A 20 5.27 -1.16 -5.69
N PHE A 21 4.92 -1.42 -4.42
CA PHE A 21 5.23 -0.48 -3.32
C PHE A 21 6.73 -0.32 -3.11
N ILE A 22 7.51 -1.41 -3.20
CA ILE A 22 8.97 -1.31 -3.12
C ILE A 22 9.50 -0.49 -4.29
N MET A 23 9.03 -0.76 -5.51
CA MET A 23 9.50 -0.05 -6.71
C MET A 23 9.17 1.45 -6.64
N ILE A 24 7.92 1.81 -6.30
CA ILE A 24 7.49 3.20 -6.16
C ILE A 24 8.20 3.87 -4.98
N GLY A 25 8.37 3.16 -3.86
CA GLY A 25 9.10 3.68 -2.71
C GLY A 25 10.56 4.00 -3.04
N LEU A 26 11.24 3.14 -3.81
CA LEU A 26 12.59 3.41 -4.32
C LEU A 26 12.62 4.61 -5.27
N GLU A 27 11.59 4.76 -6.10
CA GLU A 27 11.45 5.87 -7.04
C GLU A 27 11.43 7.24 -6.35
N HIS A 28 10.89 7.34 -5.12
CA HIS A 28 10.95 8.58 -4.32
C HIS A 28 12.38 9.03 -4.01
N PHE A 29 13.36 8.12 -4.00
CA PHE A 29 14.78 8.46 -3.80
C PHE A 29 15.51 8.71 -5.12
N ILE A 30 15.13 8.01 -6.19
CA ILE A 30 15.79 8.09 -7.50
C ILE A 30 15.33 9.34 -8.27
N ARG A 31 14.01 9.58 -8.35
CA ARG A 31 13.41 10.75 -9.01
C ARG A 31 12.31 11.36 -8.13
N PRO A 32 12.69 12.04 -7.04
CA PRO A 32 11.73 12.67 -6.11
C PRO A 32 10.92 13.84 -6.68
N ALA A 33 11.46 14.58 -7.66
CA ALA A 33 10.86 15.86 -8.08
C ALA A 33 9.38 15.80 -8.53
N PRO A 34 8.93 14.77 -9.29
CA PRO A 34 7.52 14.58 -9.60
C PRO A 34 6.63 14.34 -8.38
N PHE A 35 7.15 13.68 -7.34
CA PHE A 35 6.42 13.41 -6.09
C PHE A 35 6.37 14.66 -5.21
N ASP A 36 7.47 15.42 -5.13
CA ASP A 36 7.50 16.70 -4.42
C ASP A 36 6.44 17.67 -4.95
N ALA A 37 6.27 17.71 -6.27
CA ALA A 37 5.34 18.61 -6.94
C ALA A 37 3.88 18.38 -6.51
N ILE A 38 3.51 17.16 -6.15
CA ILE A 38 2.13 16.81 -5.77
C ILE A 38 1.88 16.91 -4.27
N VAL A 39 2.92 17.13 -3.44
CA VAL A 39 2.73 17.31 -1.99
C VAL A 39 1.88 18.55 -1.73
N PRO A 40 0.79 18.45 -0.95
CA PRO A 40 -0.04 19.61 -0.61
C PRO A 40 0.76 20.72 0.08
N ALA A 41 0.57 21.98 -0.34
CA ALA A 41 1.36 23.11 0.14
C ALA A 41 1.31 23.32 1.67
N TYR A 42 0.20 22.96 2.33
CA TYR A 42 0.03 23.08 3.79
C TYR A 42 0.99 22.17 4.59
N LEU A 43 1.61 21.17 3.95
CA LEU A 43 2.62 20.31 4.57
C LEU A 43 4.03 20.93 4.56
N GLY A 44 4.23 22.04 3.84
CA GLY A 44 5.47 22.80 3.81
C GLY A 44 6.58 22.10 3.03
N PHE A 45 7.33 21.19 3.67
CA PHE A 45 8.59 20.62 3.20
C PHE A 45 8.39 19.41 2.26
N PRO A 46 8.27 19.59 0.93
CA PRO A 46 7.79 18.53 0.04
C PRO A 46 8.76 17.35 -0.02
N ARG A 47 10.06 17.67 -0.13
CA ARG A 47 11.12 16.66 -0.17
C ARG A 47 11.15 15.76 1.05
N PHE A 48 10.88 16.31 2.24
CA PHE A 48 10.81 15.51 3.46
C PHE A 48 9.69 14.47 3.37
N TRP A 49 8.48 14.91 3.00
CA TRP A 49 7.32 14.02 2.89
C TRP A 49 7.50 12.96 1.81
N THR A 50 8.04 13.33 0.64
CA THR A 50 8.41 12.40 -0.44
C THR A 50 9.38 11.32 0.05
N LEU A 51 10.47 11.70 0.70
CA LEU A 51 11.46 10.71 1.16
C LEU A 51 10.91 9.85 2.31
N ALA A 52 10.15 10.45 3.24
CA ALA A 52 9.53 9.74 4.33
C ALA A 52 8.48 8.72 3.85
N SER A 53 7.62 9.10 2.89
CA SER A 53 6.66 8.18 2.28
C SER A 53 7.38 7.06 1.54
N GLY A 54 8.48 7.36 0.82
CA GLY A 54 9.30 6.35 0.17
C GLY A 54 9.86 5.29 1.13
N VAL A 55 10.36 5.69 2.32
CA VAL A 55 10.79 4.73 3.35
C VAL A 55 9.62 3.84 3.78
N VAL A 56 8.46 4.45 4.06
CA VAL A 56 7.28 3.72 4.52
C VAL A 56 6.79 2.72 3.45
N GLU A 57 6.74 3.11 2.18
CA GLU A 57 6.34 2.24 1.07
C GLU A 57 7.25 1.01 0.93
N VAL A 58 8.58 1.21 0.99
CA VAL A 58 9.54 0.09 0.93
C VAL A 58 9.35 -0.85 2.10
N LEU A 59 9.24 -0.32 3.33
CA LEU A 59 9.07 -1.14 4.54
C LEU A 59 7.75 -1.91 4.52
N LEU A 60 6.64 -1.28 4.09
CA LEU A 60 5.35 -1.93 3.99
C LEU A 60 5.31 -2.97 2.87
N GLY A 61 5.93 -2.68 1.72
CA GLY A 61 6.05 -3.61 0.61
C GLY A 61 6.86 -4.86 0.97
N ILE A 62 7.96 -4.72 1.72
CA ILE A 62 8.69 -5.87 2.27
C ILE A 62 7.86 -6.56 3.34
N GLY A 63 7.30 -5.80 4.28
CA GLY A 63 6.56 -6.31 5.43
C GLY A 63 5.35 -7.16 5.04
N ILE A 64 4.61 -6.77 3.99
CA ILE A 64 3.45 -7.53 3.52
C ILE A 64 3.85 -8.86 2.88
N MET A 65 5.05 -8.96 2.32
CA MET A 65 5.59 -10.19 1.73
C MET A 65 6.01 -11.20 2.80
N LEU A 66 6.38 -10.75 4.01
CA LEU A 66 6.86 -11.60 5.10
C LEU A 66 5.71 -12.10 5.99
N PRO A 67 5.46 -13.43 6.08
CA PRO A 67 4.33 -13.97 6.85
C PRO A 67 4.22 -13.50 8.32
N PRO A 68 5.32 -13.35 9.10
CA PRO A 68 5.23 -12.86 10.47
C PRO A 68 4.71 -11.42 10.59
N TRP A 69 5.06 -10.57 9.62
CA TRP A 69 4.78 -9.13 9.62
C TRP A 69 3.54 -8.75 8.82
N ARG A 70 3.10 -9.63 7.92
CA ARG A 70 2.07 -9.36 6.92
C ARG A 70 0.82 -8.72 7.48
N ARG A 71 0.29 -9.21 8.61
CA ARG A 71 -0.93 -8.65 9.20
C ARG A 71 -0.75 -7.17 9.56
N TRP A 72 0.34 -6.84 10.23
CA TRP A 72 0.62 -5.47 10.64
C TRP A 72 0.94 -4.59 9.44
N ALA A 73 1.80 -5.07 8.54
CA ALA A 73 2.12 -4.36 7.32
C ALA A 73 0.88 -4.06 6.47
N ALA A 74 -0.05 -5.00 6.34
CA ALA A 74 -1.27 -4.81 5.57
C ALA A 74 -2.24 -3.80 6.22
N LEU A 75 -2.38 -3.80 7.56
CA LEU A 75 -3.15 -2.77 8.27
C LEU A 75 -2.52 -1.38 8.09
N PHE A 76 -1.21 -1.27 8.29
CA PHE A 76 -0.50 0.00 8.09
C PHE A 76 -0.53 0.46 6.65
N LEU A 77 -0.47 -0.46 5.68
CA LEU A 77 -0.62 -0.14 4.26
C LEU A 77 -2.00 0.44 3.94
N ALA A 78 -3.07 -0.13 4.50
CA ALA A 78 -4.42 0.42 4.33
C ALA A 78 -4.51 1.85 4.87
N VAL A 79 -4.00 2.11 6.08
CA VAL A 79 -3.96 3.46 6.67
C VAL A 79 -3.09 4.41 5.83
N PHE A 80 -1.90 3.96 5.46
CA PHE A 80 -0.96 4.73 4.67
C PHE A 80 -1.56 5.17 3.33
N LEU A 81 -2.25 4.26 2.63
CA LEU A 81 -2.94 4.55 1.37
C LEU A 81 -4.00 5.65 1.51
N VAL A 82 -4.71 5.70 2.64
CA VAL A 82 -5.62 6.82 2.94
C VAL A 82 -4.84 8.10 3.18
N CYS A 83 -3.75 8.04 3.96
CA CYS A 83 -2.92 9.20 4.30
C CYS A 83 -2.19 9.84 3.12
N VAL A 84 -1.78 9.06 2.10
CA VAL A 84 -1.10 9.59 0.90
C VAL A 84 -2.06 10.01 -0.21
N TYR A 85 -3.33 9.60 -0.16
CA TYR A 85 -4.31 10.00 -1.17
C TYR A 85 -4.49 11.52 -1.33
N PRO A 86 -4.40 12.37 -0.27
CA PRO A 86 -4.39 13.82 -0.42
C PRO A 86 -3.37 14.36 -1.43
N ALA A 87 -2.20 13.74 -1.61
CA ALA A 87 -1.25 14.15 -2.64
C ALA A 87 -1.77 13.86 -4.06
N ASN A 88 -2.40 12.70 -4.27
CA ASN A 88 -3.04 12.37 -5.54
C ASN A 88 -4.26 13.26 -5.82
N LEU A 89 -5.00 13.67 -4.79
CA LEU A 89 -6.11 14.61 -4.90
C LEU A 89 -5.61 16.02 -5.22
N ASN A 90 -4.52 16.46 -4.58
CA ASN A 90 -3.88 17.75 -4.86
C ASN A 90 -3.40 17.82 -6.32
N MET A 91 -2.83 16.74 -6.83
CA MET A 91 -2.48 16.60 -8.25
C MET A 91 -3.69 16.76 -9.16
N TRP A 92 -4.83 16.17 -8.79
CA TRP A 92 -6.07 16.23 -9.56
C TRP A 92 -6.69 17.63 -9.55
N LEU A 93 -6.83 18.25 -8.38
CA LEU A 93 -7.54 19.52 -8.23
C LEU A 93 -6.78 20.70 -8.84
N ASN A 94 -5.45 20.61 -8.95
CA ASN A 94 -4.61 21.70 -9.41
C ASN A 94 -3.89 21.38 -10.75
N ASP A 95 -4.33 20.34 -11.46
CA ASP A 95 -3.76 19.91 -12.75
C ASP A 95 -2.23 19.81 -12.75
N ILE A 96 -1.66 19.29 -11.66
CA ILE A 96 -0.21 19.24 -11.46
C ILE A 96 0.38 18.17 -12.38
N PRO A 97 1.34 18.50 -13.26
CA PRO A 97 1.95 17.53 -14.14
C PRO A 97 2.80 16.53 -13.35
N PHE A 98 2.60 15.24 -13.61
CA PHE A 98 3.42 14.16 -13.07
C PHE A 98 4.26 13.57 -14.20
N ASN A 99 5.59 13.59 -14.08
CA ASN A 99 6.51 13.24 -15.18
C ASN A 99 6.24 14.00 -16.49
N GLY A 100 5.93 15.30 -16.38
CA GLY A 100 5.70 16.17 -17.54
C GLY A 100 4.35 15.98 -18.23
N GLN A 101 3.43 15.19 -17.65
CA GLN A 101 2.08 15.01 -18.18
C GLN A 101 1.02 15.33 -17.13
N VAL A 102 0.03 16.14 -17.51
CA VAL A 102 -1.20 16.31 -16.73
C VAL A 102 -2.10 15.11 -17.01
N LEU A 103 -2.52 14.43 -15.94
CA LEU A 103 -3.39 13.27 -16.04
C LEU A 103 -4.81 13.70 -16.40
N SER A 104 -5.48 12.94 -17.27
CA SER A 104 -6.90 13.19 -17.55
C SER A 104 -7.77 12.92 -16.32
N HIS A 105 -8.94 13.57 -16.24
CA HIS A 105 -9.94 13.31 -15.20
C HIS A 105 -10.28 11.80 -15.07
N LYS A 106 -10.42 11.10 -16.20
CA LYS A 106 -10.66 9.64 -16.21
C LYS A 106 -9.52 8.86 -15.54
N ALA A 107 -8.26 9.28 -15.74
CA ALA A 107 -7.11 8.64 -15.13
C ALA A 107 -7.06 8.87 -13.60
N HIS A 108 -7.48 10.04 -13.11
CA HIS A 108 -7.61 10.29 -11.68
C HIS A 108 -8.73 9.46 -11.03
N VAL A 109 -9.89 9.34 -11.68
CA VAL A 109 -10.98 8.47 -11.21
C VAL A 109 -10.53 7.01 -11.16
N LEU A 110 -9.84 6.54 -12.21
CA LEU A 110 -9.28 5.18 -12.25
C LEU A 110 -8.27 4.98 -11.11
N ARG A 111 -7.39 5.95 -10.87
CA ARG A 111 -6.42 5.92 -9.76
C ARG A 111 -7.11 5.83 -8.40
N LEU A 112 -8.17 6.62 -8.16
CA LEU A 112 -8.96 6.54 -6.93
C LEU A 112 -9.58 5.15 -6.77
N PHE A 113 -10.17 4.61 -7.83
CA PHE A 113 -10.78 3.29 -7.79
C PHE A 113 -9.75 2.19 -7.47
N ILE A 114 -8.59 2.23 -8.12
CA ILE A 114 -7.46 1.32 -7.82
C ILE A 114 -7.03 1.48 -6.35
N GLN A 115 -6.89 2.72 -5.85
CA GLN A 115 -6.53 2.99 -4.45
C GLN A 115 -7.49 2.30 -3.48
N LEU A 116 -8.79 2.40 -3.72
CA LEU A 116 -9.83 1.76 -2.89
C LEU A 116 -9.72 0.23 -2.95
N LEU A 117 -9.49 -0.34 -4.13
CA LEU A 117 -9.27 -1.77 -4.28
C LEU A 117 -8.02 -2.25 -3.52
N LEU A 118 -6.92 -1.48 -3.56
CA LEU A 118 -5.70 -1.80 -2.83
C LEU A 118 -5.92 -1.77 -1.32
N ILE A 119 -6.70 -0.80 -0.81
CA ILE A 119 -7.09 -0.74 0.60
C ILE A 119 -7.90 -1.99 0.99
N CYS A 120 -8.93 -2.34 0.22
CA CYS A 120 -9.72 -3.54 0.47
C CYS A 120 -8.88 -4.82 0.44
N LEU A 121 -7.97 -4.94 -0.53
CA LEU A 121 -7.05 -6.06 -0.64
C LEU A 121 -6.10 -6.15 0.56
N ALA A 122 -5.56 -5.01 1.01
CA ALA A 122 -4.70 -4.96 2.18
C ALA A 122 -5.45 -5.40 3.46
N LEU A 123 -6.67 -4.89 3.68
CA LEU A 123 -7.48 -5.32 4.83
C LEU A 123 -7.81 -6.82 4.79
N TRP A 124 -8.11 -7.37 3.62
CA TRP A 124 -8.31 -8.80 3.46
C TRP A 124 -7.04 -9.63 3.73
N LEU A 125 -5.87 -9.15 3.30
CA LEU A 125 -4.58 -9.78 3.62
C LEU A 125 -4.22 -9.68 5.12
N ALA A 126 -4.70 -8.65 5.82
CA ALA A 126 -4.49 -8.51 7.26
C ALA A 126 -5.20 -9.59 8.08
N ASP A 127 -6.39 -10.03 7.63
CA ASP A 127 -7.22 -11.01 8.32
C ASP A 127 -6.74 -12.47 8.19
N TRP A 128 -5.67 -12.72 7.42
CA TRP A 128 -5.07 -14.05 7.19
C TRP A 128 -4.94 -14.91 8.45
N ARG A 129 -4.40 -14.36 9.54
CA ARG A 129 -4.05 -15.15 10.75
C ARG A 129 -5.25 -15.62 11.57
N LYS A 130 -6.44 -15.05 11.38
CA LYS A 130 -7.65 -15.53 12.08
C LYS A 130 -7.96 -17.00 11.73
N GLY A 131 -7.58 -17.46 10.54
CA GLY A 131 -7.73 -18.87 10.13
C GLY A 131 -6.67 -19.84 10.68
N ALA A 132 -5.52 -19.34 11.15
CA ALA A 132 -4.41 -20.17 11.66
C ALA A 132 -4.41 -20.29 13.19
N ALA A 133 -4.72 -19.20 13.91
CA ALA A 133 -4.76 -19.18 15.38
C ALA A 133 -5.95 -19.97 15.96
N SER A 134 -7.08 -20.01 15.25
CA SER A 134 -8.23 -20.85 15.62
C SER A 134 -7.89 -22.35 15.63
N LYS A 135 -6.90 -22.80 14.82
CA LYS A 135 -6.52 -24.21 14.76
C LYS A 135 -5.61 -24.63 15.91
N ALA A 136 -4.74 -23.75 16.39
CA ALA A 136 -3.85 -24.03 17.52
C ALA A 136 -4.60 -24.07 18.87
N THR A 137 -5.66 -23.27 19.01
CA THR A 137 -6.48 -23.22 20.24
C THR A 137 -7.41 -24.43 20.37
N VAL A 138 -7.85 -25.03 19.25
CA VAL A 138 -8.67 -26.25 19.28
C VAL A 138 -7.84 -27.46 19.66
N ILE A 139 -6.61 -27.59 19.12
CA ILE A 139 -5.73 -28.72 19.40
C ILE A 139 -5.29 -28.74 20.88
N SER A 140 -5.14 -27.59 21.53
CA SER A 140 -4.77 -27.53 22.97
C SER A 140 -5.93 -27.75 23.94
N ASN A 141 -7.18 -27.82 23.46
CA ASN A 141 -8.37 -28.02 24.29
C ASN A 141 -8.97 -29.43 24.13
N GLU A 142 -8.38 -30.25 23.26
CA GLU A 142 -8.71 -31.67 23.06
C GLU A 142 -7.72 -32.61 23.76
N ASP A 143 -6.71 -32.05 24.46
CA ASP A 143 -5.74 -32.73 25.34
C ASP A 143 -6.09 -32.46 26.82
#